data_AF-A0A535T214-F1
#
_entry.id   AF-A0A535T214-F1
#
_cell.length_a   1.000
_cell.length_b   1.000
_cell.length_c   1.000
_cell.angle_alpha   90.00
_cell.angle_beta   90.00
_cell.angle_gamma   90.00
#
_symmetry.space_group_name_H-M   'P 1'
#
loop_
_entity.id
_entity.type
_entity.pdbx_description
1 polymer ?
#
loop_
_entity_poly.entity_id
_entity_poly.type
_entity_poly.pdbx_seq_one_letter_code
_entity_poly.pdbx_strand_id
1 'polypeptide(L)'
;MQTLTHADPLVVAGVTLRSRLFLGTGKYTSDEAMLAAIEASGCELITVALRRLDLDGPNKKTILDAIDWSRYRILPNTAGCRTADEAIRIARLARSMGLSDWVKLEVIPDPRYLFPDPEETLKAARVLVAEGFQVLPYINADPVLARKLEELGTVTVMPLGSPIGSGQGLQTLEQIRIIVEEARVPVVV
;
A
#
# COMPACT_ATOMS: atom_id res chain seq x y z
N MET A 1 -6.91 35.23 14.52
CA MET A 1 -7.67 33.98 14.36
C MET A 1 -6.73 32.84 14.70
N GLN A 2 -6.85 32.25 15.90
CA GLN A 2 -6.22 30.96 16.19
C GLN A 2 -7.02 29.90 15.43
N THR A 3 -6.47 29.38 14.35
CA THR A 3 -6.98 28.15 13.74
C THR A 3 -6.77 27.07 14.79
N LEU A 4 -7.85 26.68 15.46
CA LEU A 4 -7.88 25.46 16.26
C LEU A 4 -7.72 24.32 15.26
N THR A 5 -6.47 23.91 15.02
CA THR A 5 -6.17 22.71 14.25
C THR A 5 -6.59 21.53 15.11
N HIS A 6 -7.86 21.13 15.00
CA HIS A 6 -8.27 19.82 15.50
C HIS A 6 -7.37 18.79 14.82
N ALA A 7 -6.68 17.98 15.61
CA ALA A 7 -5.94 16.85 15.07
C ALA A 7 -6.95 15.93 14.37
N ASP A 8 -6.80 15.77 13.06
CA ASP A 8 -7.62 14.88 12.22
C ASP A 8 -6.74 13.72 11.71
N PRO A 9 -6.33 12.80 12.61
CA PRO A 9 -5.46 11.72 12.23
C PRO A 9 -6.19 10.68 11.37
N LEU A 10 -5.45 10.04 10.49
CA LEU A 10 -5.89 8.84 9.79
C LEU A 10 -5.70 7.62 10.70
N VAL A 11 -6.74 6.83 10.92
CA VAL A 11 -6.66 5.57 11.67
C VAL A 11 -6.81 4.40 10.71
N VAL A 12 -5.79 3.54 10.61
CA VAL A 12 -5.82 2.31 9.80
C VAL A 12 -5.46 1.13 10.70
N ALA A 13 -6.31 0.11 10.76
CA ALA A 13 -6.17 -1.06 11.64
C ALA A 13 -5.81 -0.71 13.10
N GLY A 14 -6.48 0.32 13.66
CA GLY A 14 -6.24 0.80 15.03
C GLY A 14 -4.97 1.65 15.22
N VAL A 15 -4.16 1.85 14.17
CA VAL A 15 -2.96 2.69 14.24
C VAL A 15 -3.22 4.07 13.70
N THR A 16 -2.86 5.05 14.52
CA THR A 16 -3.02 6.48 14.27
C THR A 16 -1.83 7.01 13.49
N LEU A 17 -2.10 7.57 12.31
CA LEU A 17 -1.15 8.30 11.46
C LEU A 17 -1.59 9.77 11.46
N ARG A 18 -0.69 10.67 11.82
CA ARG A 18 -0.88 12.13 11.74
C ARG A 18 -0.79 12.60 10.28
N SER A 19 0.04 11.95 9.47
CA SER A 19 0.17 12.23 8.04
C SER A 19 -0.78 11.35 7.22
N ARG A 20 -1.50 11.99 6.28
CA ARG A 20 -2.34 11.33 5.26
C ARG A 20 -1.60 11.10 3.94
N LEU A 21 -0.31 11.40 3.88
CA LEU A 21 0.54 11.19 2.72
C LEU A 21 1.36 9.91 2.92
N PHE A 22 1.19 8.94 2.02
CA PHE A 22 2.00 7.73 1.97
C PHE A 22 3.04 7.85 0.86
N LEU A 23 4.25 7.37 1.11
CA LEU A 23 5.31 7.35 0.09
C LEU A 23 5.71 5.92 -0.27
N GLY A 24 6.17 5.75 -1.51
CA GLY A 24 6.89 4.54 -1.91
C GLY A 24 8.37 4.83 -2.07
N THR A 25 9.20 3.80 -1.98
CA THR A 25 10.66 3.89 -2.15
C THR A 25 11.12 3.77 -3.62
N GLY A 26 10.18 3.77 -4.56
CA GLY A 26 10.42 3.60 -5.99
C GLY A 26 11.03 4.83 -6.66
N LYS A 27 11.83 4.62 -7.73
CA LYS A 27 12.23 5.63 -8.73
C LYS A 27 13.11 6.80 -8.25
N TYR A 28 13.58 6.82 -7.01
CA TYR A 28 14.59 7.79 -6.58
C TYR A 28 15.95 7.54 -7.26
N THR A 29 16.71 8.61 -7.48
CA THR A 29 18.03 8.57 -8.10
C THR A 29 19.12 8.05 -7.17
N SER A 30 18.93 8.16 -5.85
CA SER A 30 19.79 7.60 -4.82
C SER A 30 19.04 7.41 -3.49
N ASP A 31 19.63 6.67 -2.56
CA ASP A 31 19.07 6.45 -1.22
C ASP A 31 19.02 7.77 -0.44
N GLU A 32 20.01 8.65 -0.58
CA GLU A 32 20.03 9.97 0.07
C GLU A 32 18.87 10.84 -0.42
N ALA A 33 18.60 10.85 -1.73
CA ALA A 33 17.48 11.59 -2.30
C ALA A 33 16.13 11.03 -1.81
N MET A 34 16.02 9.71 -1.67
CA MET A 34 14.83 9.06 -1.12
C MET A 34 14.61 9.45 0.35
N LEU A 35 15.63 9.35 1.20
CA LEU A 35 15.54 9.68 2.62
C LEU A 35 15.20 11.17 2.83
N ALA A 36 15.81 12.06 2.04
CA ALA A 36 15.49 13.49 2.09
C ALA A 36 14.02 13.76 1.71
N ALA A 37 13.49 13.05 0.70
CA ALA A 37 12.09 13.18 0.30
C ALA A 37 11.12 12.63 1.36
N ILE A 38 11.45 11.49 1.97
CA ILE A 38 10.68 10.91 3.08
C ILE A 38 10.61 11.89 4.25
N GLU A 39 11.75 12.43 4.68
CA GLU A 39 11.82 13.39 5.79
C GLU A 39 11.01 14.66 5.48
N ALA A 40 11.22 15.25 4.30
CA ALA A 40 10.54 16.48 3.90
C ALA A 40 9.03 16.32 3.77
N SER A 41 8.55 15.11 3.43
CA SER A 41 7.12 14.83 3.27
C SER A 41 6.35 14.76 4.60
N GLY A 42 7.06 14.50 5.72
CA GLY A 42 6.43 14.19 6.99
C GLY A 42 5.54 12.93 6.96
N CYS A 43 5.71 12.05 5.97
CA CYS A 43 4.97 10.78 5.93
C CYS A 43 5.33 9.90 7.13
N GLU A 44 4.39 9.06 7.54
CA GLU A 44 4.62 8.09 8.63
C GLU A 44 4.47 6.65 8.14
N LEU A 45 4.10 6.46 6.88
CA LEU A 45 3.94 5.16 6.24
C LEU A 45 4.66 5.13 4.90
N ILE A 46 5.56 4.15 4.76
CA ILE A 46 6.41 3.97 3.59
C ILE A 46 6.20 2.58 3.01
N THR A 47 5.97 2.51 1.70
CA THR A 47 5.81 1.25 0.98
C THR A 47 7.14 0.73 0.43
N VAL A 48 7.39 -0.57 0.58
CA VAL A 48 8.62 -1.23 0.13
C VAL A 48 8.29 -2.49 -0.66
N ALA A 49 8.85 -2.61 -1.86
CA ALA A 49 8.72 -3.83 -2.66
C ALA A 49 9.74 -4.87 -2.21
N LEU A 50 9.28 -6.05 -1.77
CA LEU A 50 10.17 -7.10 -1.27
C LEU A 50 11.21 -7.59 -2.29
N ARG A 51 10.90 -7.50 -3.59
CA ARG A 51 11.85 -7.84 -4.66
C ARG A 51 13.12 -6.99 -4.66
N ARG A 52 13.13 -5.87 -3.92
CA ARG A 52 14.30 -4.99 -3.76
C ARG A 52 15.17 -5.36 -2.56
N LEU A 53 14.72 -6.32 -1.75
CA LEU A 53 15.56 -6.89 -0.71
C LEU A 53 16.40 -7.96 -1.40
N ASP A 54 17.71 -7.77 -1.42
CA ASP A 54 18.65 -8.77 -1.92
C ASP A 54 18.70 -9.92 -0.91
N LEU A 55 17.74 -10.84 -1.00
CA LEU A 55 17.62 -11.99 -0.10
C LEU A 55 18.80 -12.97 -0.23
N ASP A 56 19.52 -12.91 -1.35
CA ASP A 56 20.69 -13.74 -1.65
C ASP A 56 22.00 -13.11 -1.14
N GLY A 57 21.96 -11.84 -0.70
CA GLY A 57 23.10 -11.08 -0.23
C GLY A 57 22.93 -10.57 1.21
N PRO A 58 22.95 -11.44 2.24
CA PRO A 58 22.64 -11.08 3.64
C PRO A 58 23.55 -10.00 4.26
N ASN A 59 24.70 -9.72 3.64
CA ASN A 59 25.66 -8.71 4.09
C ASN A 59 25.58 -7.38 3.31
N LYS A 60 24.68 -7.26 2.33
CA LYS A 60 24.49 -5.99 1.62
C LYS A 60 23.48 -5.13 2.35
N LYS A 61 23.82 -3.85 2.51
CA LYS A 61 22.85 -2.85 2.98
C LYS A 61 21.68 -2.82 2.02
N THR A 62 20.49 -2.97 2.58
CA THR A 62 19.21 -2.81 1.92
C THR A 62 18.61 -1.46 2.28
N ILE A 63 17.57 -1.07 1.56
CA ILE A 63 16.82 0.16 1.87
C ILE A 63 16.23 0.14 3.28
N LEU A 64 15.96 -1.04 3.83
CA LEU A 64 15.40 -1.19 5.19
C LEU A 64 16.40 -0.83 6.28
N ASP A 65 17.70 -0.95 6.00
CA ASP A 65 18.76 -0.59 6.95
C ASP A 65 18.92 0.93 7.08
N ALA A 66 18.39 1.68 6.10
CA ALA A 66 18.43 3.14 6.07
C ALA A 66 17.18 3.80 6.69
N ILE A 67 16.10 3.04 6.94
CA ILE A 67 14.84 3.57 7.44
C ILE A 67 14.82 3.47 8.97
N ASP A 68 14.41 4.56 9.64
CA ASP A 68 14.17 4.58 11.08
C ASP A 68 12.81 3.95 11.42
N TRP A 69 12.83 2.70 11.83
CA TRP A 69 11.65 1.91 12.22
C TRP A 69 10.90 2.46 13.43
N SER A 70 11.51 3.34 14.23
CA SER A 70 10.82 4.02 15.34
C SER A 70 9.95 5.19 14.86
N ARG A 71 10.23 5.71 13.66
CA ARG A 71 9.54 6.85 13.05
C ARG A 71 8.57 6.45 11.96
N TYR A 72 8.91 5.42 11.18
CA TYR A 72 8.17 5.04 9.99
C TYR A 72 7.57 3.64 10.09
N ARG A 73 6.29 3.55 9.74
CA ARG A 73 5.60 2.29 9.49
C ARG A 73 6.00 1.77 8.12
N ILE A 74 6.54 0.55 8.06
CA ILE A 74 6.82 -0.12 6.80
C ILE A 74 5.57 -0.88 6.32
N LEU A 75 5.22 -0.66 5.06
CA LEU A 75 4.17 -1.37 4.35
C LEU A 75 4.77 -2.18 3.18
N PRO A 76 5.12 -3.46 3.41
CA PRO A 76 5.52 -4.36 2.34
C PRO A 76 4.45 -4.45 1.25
N ASN A 77 4.85 -4.44 -0.02
CA ASN A 77 3.94 -4.63 -1.14
C ASN A 77 4.29 -5.88 -1.95
N THR A 78 3.29 -6.41 -2.64
CA THR A 78 3.43 -7.58 -3.52
C THR A 78 3.72 -7.19 -4.96
N ALA A 79 4.40 -6.05 -5.20
CA ALA A 79 4.65 -5.54 -6.54
C ALA A 79 5.32 -6.58 -7.45
N GLY A 80 4.82 -6.66 -8.67
CA GLY A 80 5.26 -7.59 -9.70
C GLY A 80 4.67 -8.99 -9.61
N CYS A 81 3.84 -9.29 -8.60
CA CYS A 81 3.04 -10.52 -8.56
C CYS A 81 1.92 -10.44 -9.59
N ARG A 82 1.75 -11.52 -10.36
CA ARG A 82 0.73 -11.62 -11.42
C ARG A 82 -0.48 -12.43 -11.01
N THR A 83 -0.35 -13.24 -9.97
CA THR A 83 -1.39 -14.14 -9.47
C THR A 83 -1.56 -13.97 -7.96
N ALA A 84 -2.72 -14.37 -7.47
CA ALA A 84 -3.04 -14.41 -6.05
C ALA A 84 -2.03 -15.25 -5.28
N ASP A 85 -1.65 -16.41 -5.83
CA ASP A 85 -0.72 -17.33 -5.17
C ASP A 85 0.68 -16.72 -5.03
N GLU A 86 1.15 -15.96 -6.03
CA GLU A 86 2.39 -15.19 -5.93
C GLU A 86 2.30 -14.12 -4.84
N ALA A 87 1.22 -13.33 -4.83
CA ALA A 87 1.03 -12.27 -3.85
C ALA A 87 0.96 -12.81 -2.42
N ILE A 88 0.22 -13.91 -2.21
CA ILE A 88 0.14 -14.60 -0.92
C ILE A 88 1.51 -15.09 -0.46
N ARG A 89 2.30 -15.71 -1.35
CA ARG A 89 3.66 -16.17 -1.01
C ARG A 89 4.56 -15.01 -0.59
N ILE A 90 4.52 -13.89 -1.32
CA ILE A 90 5.32 -12.70 -1.01
C ILE A 90 4.88 -12.07 0.31
N ALA A 91 3.58 -11.95 0.58
CA ALA A 91 3.06 -11.44 1.84
C ALA A 91 3.50 -12.29 3.05
N ARG A 92 3.42 -13.63 2.93
CA ARG A 92 3.90 -14.56 3.96
C ARG A 92 5.41 -14.44 4.18
N LEU A 93 6.18 -14.26 3.12
CA LEU A 93 7.61 -14.04 3.21
C LEU A 93 7.93 -12.76 4.00
N ALA A 94 7.28 -11.63 3.68
CA ALA A 94 7.43 -10.37 4.44
C ALA A 94 7.19 -10.57 5.93
N ARG A 95 6.10 -11.26 6.28
CA ARG A 95 5.74 -11.54 7.68
C ARG A 95 6.77 -12.44 8.36
N SER A 96 7.26 -13.48 7.68
CA SER A 96 8.29 -14.39 8.24
C SER A 96 9.64 -13.71 8.47
N MET A 97 9.95 -12.66 7.70
CA MET A 97 11.13 -11.82 7.88
C MET A 97 10.94 -10.79 9.01
N GLY A 98 9.79 -10.78 9.68
CA GLY A 98 9.50 -9.84 10.76
C GLY A 98 9.21 -8.41 10.29
N LEU A 99 8.93 -8.19 9.01
CA LEU A 99 8.78 -6.83 8.45
C LEU A 99 7.46 -6.18 8.88
N SER A 100 6.34 -6.86 8.65
CA SER A 100 5.02 -6.34 8.93
C SER A 100 3.95 -7.42 8.78
N ASP A 101 2.89 -7.31 9.57
CA ASP A 101 1.60 -7.98 9.35
C ASP A 101 0.70 -7.18 8.39
N TRP A 102 1.10 -5.95 8.02
CA TRP A 102 0.45 -5.16 6.99
C TRP A 102 0.99 -5.53 5.62
N VAL A 103 0.11 -5.52 4.61
CA VAL A 103 0.49 -5.78 3.23
C VAL A 103 -0.28 -4.89 2.27
N LYS A 104 0.44 -4.15 1.42
CA LYS A 104 -0.14 -3.52 0.24
C LYS A 104 -0.27 -4.58 -0.85
N LEU A 105 -1.49 -5.06 -1.02
CA LEU A 105 -1.79 -6.14 -1.95
C LEU A 105 -1.89 -5.57 -3.37
N GLU A 106 -0.93 -5.95 -4.21
CA GLU A 106 -0.85 -5.64 -5.63
C GLU A 106 -0.81 -6.95 -6.43
N VAL A 107 -1.81 -7.18 -7.29
CA VAL A 107 -1.83 -8.31 -8.23
C VAL A 107 -2.05 -7.78 -9.63
N ILE A 108 -0.98 -7.78 -10.43
CA ILE A 108 -0.92 -7.08 -11.73
C ILE A 108 -0.43 -8.07 -12.80
N PRO A 109 -1.32 -8.56 -13.68
CA PRO A 109 -0.97 -9.55 -14.69
C PRO A 109 -0.11 -8.95 -15.82
N ASP A 110 -0.45 -7.75 -16.29
CA ASP A 110 0.26 -7.03 -17.35
C ASP A 110 1.12 -5.87 -16.79
N PRO A 111 2.46 -5.98 -16.85
CA PRO A 111 3.35 -4.93 -16.36
C PRO A 111 3.37 -3.66 -17.23
N ARG A 112 2.78 -3.67 -18.43
CA ARG A 112 2.80 -2.52 -19.35
C ARG A 112 1.94 -1.37 -18.84
N TYR A 113 0.74 -1.69 -18.35
CA TYR A 113 -0.24 -0.69 -17.93
C TYR A 113 -0.47 -0.66 -16.41
N LEU A 114 -0.02 -1.70 -15.70
CA LEU A 114 -0.08 -1.77 -14.24
C LEU A 114 -1.51 -1.69 -13.65
N PHE A 115 -2.49 -2.18 -14.40
CA PHE A 115 -3.86 -2.36 -13.90
C PHE A 115 -3.94 -3.61 -13.02
N PRO A 116 -4.62 -3.54 -11.87
CA PRO A 116 -4.79 -4.69 -11.00
C PRO A 116 -5.87 -5.65 -11.55
N ASP A 117 -5.67 -6.95 -11.33
CA ASP A 117 -6.67 -7.97 -11.60
C ASP A 117 -7.68 -8.04 -10.43
N PRO A 118 -8.98 -7.77 -10.67
CA PRO A 118 -9.98 -7.75 -9.61
C PRO A 118 -10.24 -9.12 -8.98
N GLU A 119 -10.20 -10.20 -9.76
CA GLU A 119 -10.51 -11.55 -9.27
C GLU A 119 -9.34 -12.10 -8.45
N GLU A 120 -8.12 -11.98 -8.97
CA GLU A 120 -6.93 -12.45 -8.26
C GLU A 120 -6.66 -11.61 -7.00
N THR A 121 -6.95 -10.30 -7.03
CA THR A 121 -6.89 -9.46 -5.83
C THR A 121 -7.89 -9.91 -4.77
N LEU A 122 -9.14 -10.15 -5.14
CA LEU A 122 -10.18 -10.62 -4.21
C LEU A 122 -9.83 -12.00 -3.61
N LYS A 123 -9.29 -12.90 -4.44
CA LYS A 123 -8.81 -14.23 -4.02
C LYS A 123 -7.68 -14.12 -3.01
N ALA A 124 -6.66 -13.30 -3.28
CA ALA A 124 -5.54 -13.10 -2.37
C ALA A 124 -5.96 -12.43 -1.06
N ALA A 125 -6.79 -11.39 -1.13
CA ALA A 125 -7.30 -10.69 0.04
C ALA A 125 -8.04 -11.63 0.99
N ARG A 126 -8.91 -12.49 0.47
CA ARG A 126 -9.63 -13.49 1.28
C ARG A 126 -8.69 -14.38 2.10
N VAL A 127 -7.63 -14.90 1.47
CA VAL A 127 -6.66 -15.76 2.15
C VAL A 127 -5.87 -14.97 3.19
N LEU A 128 -5.36 -13.80 2.81
CA LEU A 128 -4.50 -12.99 3.69
C LEU A 128 -5.27 -12.46 4.90
N VAL A 129 -6.50 -11.99 4.73
CA VAL A 129 -7.34 -11.56 5.87
C VAL A 129 -7.65 -12.75 6.80
N ALA A 130 -7.97 -13.93 6.26
CA ALA A 130 -8.17 -15.14 7.07
C ALA A 130 -6.91 -15.55 7.86
N GLU A 131 -5.73 -15.19 7.37
CA GLU A 131 -4.44 -15.40 8.04
C GLU A 131 -4.03 -14.28 9.01
N GLY A 132 -4.91 -13.29 9.22
CA GLY A 132 -4.69 -12.18 10.14
C GLY A 132 -3.82 -11.04 9.59
N PHE A 133 -3.60 -10.97 8.27
CA PHE A 133 -2.94 -9.82 7.68
C PHE A 133 -3.84 -8.59 7.69
N GLN A 134 -3.24 -7.42 7.89
CA GLN A 134 -3.89 -6.13 7.64
C GLN A 134 -3.71 -5.79 6.15
N VAL A 135 -4.71 -6.10 5.34
CA VAL A 135 -4.62 -6.01 3.87
C VAL A 135 -5.05 -4.62 3.38
N LEU A 136 -4.19 -3.98 2.59
CA LEU A 136 -4.42 -2.71 1.90
C LEU A 136 -4.41 -2.95 0.38
N PRO A 137 -5.56 -3.21 -0.26
CA PRO A 137 -5.64 -3.68 -1.65
C PRO A 137 -5.57 -2.53 -2.66
N TYR A 138 -4.64 -2.61 -3.61
CA TYR A 138 -4.59 -1.77 -4.81
C TYR A 138 -5.59 -2.27 -5.84
N ILE A 139 -6.56 -1.42 -6.20
CA ILE A 139 -7.69 -1.80 -7.06
C ILE A 139 -7.97 -0.77 -8.15
N ASN A 140 -8.71 -1.18 -9.18
CA ASN A 140 -9.41 -0.23 -10.04
C ASN A 140 -10.44 0.54 -9.22
N ALA A 141 -10.85 1.71 -9.70
CA ALA A 141 -11.95 2.46 -9.08
C ALA A 141 -13.30 1.76 -9.40
N ASP A 142 -13.51 0.60 -8.80
CA ASP A 142 -14.70 -0.24 -8.90
C ASP A 142 -15.39 -0.26 -7.51
N PRO A 143 -16.53 0.44 -7.34
CA PRO A 143 -17.27 0.46 -6.08
C PRO A 143 -17.74 -0.91 -5.60
N VAL A 144 -18.08 -1.82 -6.54
CA VAL A 144 -18.54 -3.17 -6.19
C VAL A 144 -17.38 -4.00 -5.63
N LEU A 145 -16.20 -3.91 -6.24
CA LEU A 145 -15.01 -4.58 -5.73
C LEU A 145 -14.57 -4.00 -4.38
N ALA A 146 -14.59 -2.67 -4.23
CA ALA A 146 -14.25 -2.00 -2.98
C ALA A 146 -15.12 -2.51 -1.82
N ARG A 147 -16.45 -2.55 -2.01
CA ARG A 147 -17.38 -3.09 -1.01
C ARG A 147 -17.09 -4.55 -0.67
N LYS A 148 -16.84 -5.39 -1.68
CA LYS A 148 -16.49 -6.81 -1.45
C LYS A 148 -15.22 -6.97 -0.62
N LEU A 149 -14.20 -6.15 -0.86
CA LEU A 149 -12.95 -6.19 -0.10
C LEU A 149 -13.15 -5.70 1.33
N GLU A 150 -13.92 -4.64 1.53
CA GLU A 150 -14.32 -4.17 2.86
C GLU A 150 -15.06 -5.27 3.63
N GLU A 151 -16.07 -5.90 3.03
CA GLU A 151 -16.85 -6.99 3.64
C GLU A 151 -15.99 -8.21 4.00
N LEU A 152 -14.89 -8.44 3.28
CA LEU A 152 -13.91 -9.48 3.63
C LEU A 152 -13.08 -9.13 4.85
N GLY A 153 -12.93 -7.85 5.19
CA GLY A 153 -12.12 -7.35 6.31
C GLY A 153 -10.80 -6.71 5.91
N THR A 154 -10.65 -6.19 4.69
CA THR A 154 -9.49 -5.35 4.36
C THR A 154 -9.51 -4.06 5.17
N VAL A 155 -8.34 -3.56 5.58
CA VAL A 155 -8.27 -2.40 6.51
C VAL A 155 -8.33 -1.06 5.79
N THR A 156 -8.23 -1.09 4.47
CA THR A 156 -8.47 0.03 3.55
C THR A 156 -9.07 -0.50 2.26
N VAL A 157 -9.39 0.41 1.36
CA VAL A 157 -9.46 0.16 -0.09
C VAL A 157 -8.62 1.22 -0.81
N MET A 158 -7.87 0.82 -1.84
CA MET A 158 -6.95 1.73 -2.54
C MET A 158 -7.25 1.85 -4.05
N PRO A 159 -8.30 2.60 -4.44
CA PRO A 159 -8.63 2.79 -5.85
C PRO A 159 -7.62 3.70 -6.55
N LEU A 160 -7.13 3.26 -7.71
CA LEU A 160 -6.24 4.07 -8.55
C LEU A 160 -6.95 5.32 -9.09
N GLY A 161 -6.22 6.44 -9.15
CA GLY A 161 -6.64 7.65 -9.86
C GLY A 161 -6.41 7.57 -11.39
N SER A 162 -5.27 7.01 -11.80
CA SER A 162 -4.88 6.76 -13.18
C SER A 162 -3.79 5.66 -13.21
N PRO A 163 -3.41 5.09 -14.37
CA PRO A 163 -2.40 4.04 -14.45
C PRO A 163 -1.09 4.45 -13.74
N ILE A 164 -0.49 3.51 -12.99
CA ILE A 164 0.70 3.79 -12.16
C ILE A 164 1.81 4.43 -13.00
N GLY A 165 2.29 5.58 -12.53
CA GLY A 165 3.40 6.31 -13.15
C GLY A 165 3.04 7.14 -14.37
N SER A 166 1.77 7.19 -14.77
CA SER A 166 1.31 8.03 -15.89
C SER A 166 1.30 9.53 -15.59
N GLY A 167 1.10 9.92 -14.32
CA GLY A 167 1.00 11.32 -13.90
C GLY A 167 -0.27 12.03 -14.36
N GLN A 168 -1.32 11.30 -14.73
CA GLN A 168 -2.55 11.87 -15.31
C GLN A 168 -3.58 12.38 -14.28
N GLY A 169 -3.26 12.28 -12.98
CA GLY A 169 -4.16 12.71 -11.90
C GLY A 169 -5.32 11.73 -11.68
N LEU A 170 -6.52 12.26 -11.42
CA LEU A 170 -7.72 11.53 -11.00
C LEU A 170 -8.69 11.34 -12.18
N GLN A 171 -8.35 10.47 -13.12
CA GLN A 171 -9.22 10.16 -14.26
C GLN A 171 -10.49 9.39 -13.84
N THR A 172 -10.42 8.67 -12.72
CA THR A 172 -11.50 7.86 -12.16
C THR A 172 -12.23 8.56 -11.00
N LEU A 173 -12.22 9.91 -10.97
CA LEU A 173 -12.71 10.70 -9.83
C LEU A 173 -14.16 10.38 -9.45
N GLU A 174 -15.06 10.22 -10.42
CA GLU A 174 -16.47 9.95 -10.12
C GLU A 174 -16.67 8.58 -9.47
N GLN A 175 -15.91 7.55 -9.89
CA GLN A 175 -15.94 6.25 -9.24
C GLN A 175 -15.32 6.30 -7.84
N ILE A 176 -14.24 7.08 -7.66
CA ILE A 176 -13.63 7.28 -6.34
C ILE A 176 -14.62 7.96 -5.39
N ARG A 177 -15.41 8.94 -5.84
CA ARG A 177 -16.45 9.59 -5.01
C ARG A 177 -17.47 8.59 -4.49
N ILE A 178 -17.94 7.68 -5.34
CA ILE A 178 -18.87 6.62 -4.93
C ILE A 178 -18.23 5.74 -3.85
N ILE A 179 -16.97 5.34 -4.04
CA ILE A 179 -16.24 4.54 -3.03
C ILE A 179 -16.12 5.29 -1.71
N VAL A 180 -15.80 6.60 -1.74
CA VAL A 180 -15.69 7.43 -0.53
C VAL A 180 -17.03 7.59 0.19
N GLU A 181 -18.15 7.69 -0.54
CA GLU A 181 -19.48 7.80 0.04
C GLU A 181 -19.96 6.50 0.71
N GLU A 182 -19.57 5.34 0.17
CA GLU A 182 -20.04 4.03 0.64
C GLU A 182 -19.11 3.37 1.68
N ALA A 183 -17.80 3.59 1.57
CA ALA A 183 -16.80 2.84 2.35
C ALA A 183 -16.80 3.23 3.83
N ARG A 184 -16.64 2.22 4.70
CA ARG A 184 -16.47 2.42 6.17
C ARG A 184 -15.03 2.24 6.63
N VAL A 185 -14.17 1.82 5.72
CA VAL A 185 -12.72 1.78 5.88
C VAL A 185 -12.07 2.96 5.16
N PRO A 186 -10.86 3.39 5.54
CA PRO A 186 -10.17 4.45 4.82
C PRO A 186 -9.99 4.14 3.33
N VAL A 187 -10.30 5.14 2.50
CA VAL A 187 -10.06 5.13 1.05
C VAL A 187 -8.77 5.88 0.77
N VAL A 188 -7.81 5.23 0.12
CA VAL A 188 -6.48 5.79 -0.16
C VAL A 188 -6.22 5.78 -1.67
N VAL A 189 -6.12 6.97 -2.28
CA VAL A 189 -5.86 7.12 -3.72
C VAL A 189 -4.36 7.17 -4.01
#